data_AF-A0A950NPC5-F1
#
_entry.id   AF-A0A950NPC5-F1
#
_cell.length_a   1.000
_cell.length_b   1.000
_cell.length_c   1.000
_cell.angle_alpha   90.00
_cell.angle_beta   90.00
_cell.angle_gamma   90.00
#
_symmetry.space_group_name_H-M   'P 1'
#
loop_
_entity.id
_entity.type
_entity.pdbx_description
1 polymer ?
#
loop_
_entity_poly.entity_id
_entity_poly.type
_entity_poly.pdbx_seq_one_letter_code
_entity_poly.pdbx_strand_id
1 'polypeptide(L)'
;MADAFDAMTSTRSYRRALTQEVAFDELRKNSARQFHPRVVEALIAAIERRGEHFGAGYEASEEHWATPPPVAGTGSAGLGDLLPEPHGVASNGGAA
;
A
#
# COMPACT_ATOMS: atom_id res chain seq x y z
N MET A 1 20.64 -16.76 8.74
CA MET A 1 19.55 -17.17 7.82
C MET A 1 18.20 -16.85 8.43
N ALA A 2 17.89 -17.30 9.65
CA ALA A 2 16.61 -17.02 10.31
C ALA A 2 16.26 -15.52 10.33
N ASP A 3 17.18 -14.65 10.76
CA ASP A 3 16.93 -13.19 10.79
C ASP A 3 16.70 -12.59 9.40
N ALA A 4 17.37 -13.13 8.38
CA ALA A 4 17.21 -12.68 7.01
C ALA A 4 15.83 -13.07 6.47
N PHE A 5 15.38 -14.29 6.75
CA PHE A 5 14.05 -14.77 6.39
C PHE A 5 12.97 -13.96 7.11
N ASP A 6 13.07 -13.79 8.44
CA ASP A 6 12.15 -12.95 9.21
C ASP A 6 12.11 -11.51 8.68
N ALA A 7 13.27 -10.92 8.42
CA ALA A 7 13.32 -9.58 7.85
C ALA A 7 12.55 -9.52 6.53
N MET A 8 12.73 -10.49 5.62
CA MET A 8 12.04 -10.57 4.33
C MET A 8 10.52 -10.72 4.47
N THR A 9 10.06 -11.55 5.39
CA THR A 9 8.63 -11.88 5.54
C THR A 9 7.89 -11.01 6.56
N SER A 10 8.59 -10.10 7.23
CA SER A 10 8.00 -9.14 8.17
C SER A 10 7.77 -7.78 7.51
N THR A 11 6.59 -7.20 7.75
CA THR A 11 6.30 -5.81 7.38
C THR A 11 7.03 -4.85 8.32
N ARG A 12 7.61 -3.78 7.75
CA ARG A 12 8.27 -2.69 8.46
C ARG A 12 7.63 -1.36 8.00
N SER A 13 7.77 -0.29 8.76
CA SER A 13 7.11 1.00 8.46
C SER A 13 7.40 1.57 7.07
N TYR A 14 8.53 1.19 6.46
CA TYR A 14 8.99 1.66 5.15
C TYR A 14 8.92 0.61 4.04
N ARG A 15 8.58 -0.65 4.36
CA ARG A 15 8.46 -1.72 3.35
C ARG A 15 7.50 -2.81 3.79
N ARG A 16 6.75 -3.34 2.84
CA ARG A 16 5.91 -4.52 3.07
C ARG A 16 6.75 -5.80 3.10
N ALA A 17 6.23 -6.81 3.77
CA ALA A 17 6.75 -8.17 3.70
C ALA A 17 6.73 -8.69 2.25
N LEU A 18 7.78 -9.41 1.87
CA LEU A 18 7.79 -10.22 0.65
C LEU A 18 6.91 -11.44 0.84
N THR A 19 6.36 -11.98 -0.26
CA THR A 19 5.71 -13.28 -0.19
C THR A 19 6.71 -14.38 0.12
N GLN A 20 6.22 -15.49 0.66
CA GLN A 20 7.04 -16.67 0.94
C GLN A 20 7.81 -17.15 -0.29
N GLU A 21 7.16 -17.19 -1.46
CA GLU A 21 7.79 -17.66 -2.70
C GLU A 21 8.95 -16.74 -3.10
N VAL A 22 8.73 -15.42 -3.04
CA VAL A 22 9.78 -14.44 -3.36
C VAL A 22 10.94 -14.52 -2.36
N ALA A 23 10.64 -14.72 -1.06
CA ALA A 23 11.67 -14.92 -0.05
C ALA A 23 12.48 -16.20 -0.30
N PHE A 24 11.85 -17.30 -0.73
CA PHE A 24 12.53 -18.54 -1.08
C PHE A 24 13.46 -18.37 -2.27
N ASP A 25 13.00 -17.68 -3.32
CA ASP A 25 13.82 -17.42 -4.50
C ASP A 25 15.04 -16.56 -4.17
N GLU A 26 14.88 -15.53 -3.33
CA GLU A 26 16.01 -14.69 -2.91
C GLU A 26 17.01 -15.47 -2.04
N LEU A 27 16.55 -16.39 -1.19
CA LEU A 27 17.42 -17.28 -0.42
C LEU A 27 18.23 -18.23 -1.32
N ARG A 28 17.57 -18.82 -2.33
CA ARG A 28 18.24 -19.71 -3.31
C ARG A 28 19.26 -18.93 -4.15
N LYS A 29 18.90 -17.74 -4.62
CA LYS A 29 19.79 -16.85 -5.39
C LYS A 29 21.05 -16.45 -4.62
N ASN A 30 20.93 -16.25 -3.30
CA ASN A 30 22.06 -15.93 -2.42
C ASN A 30 22.71 -17.17 -1.77
N SER A 31 22.29 -18.38 -2.15
CA SER A 31 22.92 -19.61 -1.67
C SER A 31 24.36 -19.72 -2.20
N ALA A 32 25.22 -20.38 -1.43
CA ALA A 32 26.67 -20.48 -1.66
C ALA A 32 27.46 -19.15 -1.59
N ARG A 33 26.80 -17.99 -1.43
CA ARG A 33 27.44 -16.71 -1.11
C ARG A 33 27.22 -16.28 0.34
N GLN A 34 25.97 -16.09 0.71
CA GLN A 34 25.59 -15.59 2.04
C GLN A 34 25.05 -16.69 2.94
N PHE A 35 24.50 -17.75 2.33
CA PHE A 35 23.88 -18.87 3.02
C PHE A 35 24.44 -20.19 2.53
N HIS A 36 24.55 -21.16 3.44
CA HIS A 36 24.96 -22.51 3.06
C HIS A 36 23.80 -23.21 2.31
N PRO A 37 24.03 -23.77 1.10
CA PRO A 37 22.96 -24.33 0.26
C PRO A 37 22.08 -25.36 0.98
N ARG A 38 22.71 -26.30 1.70
CA ARG A 38 21.98 -27.32 2.49
C ARG A 38 21.05 -26.74 3.55
N VAL A 39 21.39 -25.58 4.11
CA VAL A 39 20.58 -24.93 5.15
C VAL A 39 19.39 -24.21 4.51
N VAL A 40 19.58 -23.63 3.32
CA VAL A 40 18.49 -23.03 2.54
C VAL A 40 17.41 -24.06 2.23
N GLU A 41 17.80 -25.19 1.64
CA GLU A 41 16.86 -26.25 1.29
C GLU A 41 16.21 -26.89 2.53
N ALA A 42 16.97 -27.07 3.62
CA ALA A 42 16.43 -27.61 4.87
C ALA A 42 15.37 -26.70 5.50
N LEU A 43 15.55 -25.37 5.44
CA LEU A 43 14.54 -24.43 5.94
C LEU A 43 13.27 -24.50 5.08
N ILE A 44 13.41 -24.43 3.76
CA ILE A 44 12.27 -24.43 2.83
C ILE A 44 11.45 -25.71 3.03
N ALA A 45 12.11 -26.87 3.02
CA ALA A 45 11.44 -28.16 3.24
C ALA A 45 10.78 -28.26 4.63
N ALA A 46 11.35 -27.64 5.66
CA ALA A 46 10.77 -27.64 6.99
C ALA A 46 9.49 -26.79 7.05
N ILE A 47 9.49 -25.61 6.42
CA ILE A 47 8.32 -24.71 6.33
C ILE A 47 7.20 -25.38 5.52
N GLU A 48 7.52 -25.94 4.35
CA GLU A 48 6.56 -26.63 3.49
C GLU A 48 5.92 -27.83 4.20
N ARG A 49 6.72 -28.65 4.89
CA ARG A 49 6.21 -29.81 5.65
C ARG A 49 5.29 -29.40 6.80
N ARG A 50 5.49 -28.21 7.38
CA ARG A 50 4.65 -27.67 8.46
C ARG A 50 3.41 -26.97 7.93
N GLY A 51 3.31 -26.72 6.63
CA GLY A 51 2.21 -25.95 6.03
C GLY A 51 2.18 -24.50 6.52
N GLU A 52 3.35 -23.95 6.87
CA GLU A 52 3.47 -22.57 7.32
C GLU A 52 3.50 -21.62 6.12
N HIS A 53 2.83 -20.47 6.27
CA HIS A 53 2.72 -19.44 5.26
C HIS A 53 3.17 -18.09 5.83
N PHE A 54 4.21 -17.50 5.22
CA PHE A 54 4.81 -16.25 5.64
C PHE A 54 4.65 -15.15 4.58
N GLY A 55 4.51 -13.91 5.04
CA GLY A 55 4.49 -12.74 4.17
C GLY A 55 3.28 -12.67 3.24
N ALA A 56 2.27 -11.90 3.61
CA ALA A 56 1.02 -11.82 2.85
C ALA A 56 1.16 -11.16 1.46
N GLY A 57 2.29 -10.51 1.15
CA GLY A 57 2.56 -9.79 -0.11
C GLY A 57 1.71 -8.55 -0.35
N TYR A 58 0.47 -8.54 0.11
CA TYR A 58 -0.54 -7.51 -0.08
C TYR A 58 -1.38 -7.37 1.18
N GLU A 59 -1.12 -6.34 1.98
CA GLU A 59 -2.22 -5.69 2.68
C GLU A 59 -2.71 -4.66 1.68
N ALA A 60 -3.87 -4.92 1.07
CA ALA A 60 -4.59 -3.90 0.33
C ALA A 60 -4.94 -2.80 1.35
N SER A 61 -4.02 -1.88 1.60
CA SER A 61 -4.42 -0.57 2.08
C SER A 61 -5.05 0.14 0.89
N GLU A 62 -6.23 -0.32 0.48
CA GLU A 62 -7.24 0.64 0.08
C GLU A 62 -7.55 1.43 1.34
N GLU A 63 -6.72 2.43 1.63
CA GLU A 63 -7.15 3.53 2.46
C GLU A 63 -8.24 4.24 1.64
N HIS A 64 -9.47 3.70 1.74
CA HIS A 64 -10.67 4.41 1.41
C HIS A 64 -10.79 5.53 2.44
N TRP A 65 -10.09 6.62 2.17
CA TRP A 65 -10.26 7.84 2.91
C TRP A 65 -11.72 8.27 2.71
N ALA A 66 -12.51 8.19 3.78
CA ALA A 66 -13.94 8.50 3.77
C ALA A 66 -14.25 9.99 3.52
N THR A 67 -13.21 10.81 3.32
CA THR A 67 -13.38 12.20 2.88
C THR A 67 -12.87 12.29 1.45
N PRO A 68 -13.59 12.90 0.51
CA PRO A 68 -12.96 13.29 -0.75
C PRO A 68 -11.70 14.13 -0.44
N PRO A 69 -10.66 14.10 -1.30
CA PRO A 69 -9.54 15.02 -1.15
C PRO A 69 -10.10 16.42 -0.99
N PRO A 70 -9.56 17.26 -0.08
CA PRO A 70 -10.07 18.61 0.08
C PRO A 70 -10.05 19.24 -1.31
N VAL A 71 -11.22 19.67 -1.77
CA VAL A 71 -11.29 20.55 -2.95
C VAL A 71 -10.39 21.70 -2.57
N ALA A 72 -9.30 21.89 -3.30
CA ALA A 72 -8.49 23.07 -3.16
C ALA A 72 -9.43 24.25 -3.44
N GLY A 73 -10.03 24.80 -2.39
CA GLY A 73 -10.52 26.16 -2.44
C GLY A 73 -9.33 26.97 -2.93
N THR A 74 -9.55 27.77 -3.97
CA THR A 74 -8.59 28.76 -4.43
C THR A 74 -8.06 29.45 -3.20
N GLY A 75 -6.81 29.13 -2.82
CA GLY A 75 -6.23 29.67 -1.60
C GLY A 75 -6.33 31.19 -1.60
N SER A 76 -6.13 31.79 -0.43
CA SER A 76 -6.17 33.23 -0.20
C SER A 76 -5.19 34.08 -1.05
N ALA A 77 -4.45 33.46 -1.98
CA ALA A 77 -3.70 34.14 -3.03
C ALA A 77 -4.64 34.44 -4.21
N GLY A 78 -5.38 35.54 -4.09
CA GLY A 78 -6.37 36.01 -5.07
C GLY A 78 -5.84 36.19 -6.49
N LEU A 79 -6.11 35.20 -7.34
CA LEU A 79 -5.97 35.28 -8.79
C LEU A 79 -6.92 34.29 -9.49
N GLY A 80 -8.21 34.43 -9.22
CA GLY A 80 -9.30 33.64 -9.80
C GLY A 80 -10.48 34.56 -10.06
N ASP A 81 -10.27 35.51 -10.96
CA ASP A 81 -11.17 36.58 -11.34
C ASP A 81 -12.57 36.11 -11.76
N LEU A 82 -13.56 36.88 -11.27
CA LEU A 82 -14.79 37.26 -11.96
C LEU A 82 -15.78 36.12 -12.30
N LEU A 83 -16.51 35.66 -11.29
CA LEU A 83 -17.90 35.24 -11.49
C LEU A 83 -18.83 36.32 -10.91
N PRO A 84 -19.80 36.85 -11.68
CA PRO A 84 -20.71 37.89 -11.21
C PRO A 84 -21.68 37.32 -10.18
N GLU A 85 -21.57 37.76 -8.93
CA GLU A 85 -22.59 37.55 -7.87
C GLU A 85 -23.68 38.65 -7.97
N PRO A 86 -24.84 38.56 -7.31
CA PRO A 86 -25.99 37.74 -7.72
C PRO A 86 -27.32 38.52 -7.54
N HIS A 87 -28.18 38.63 -8.55
CA HIS A 87 -29.52 39.23 -8.36
C HIS A 87 -30.62 38.30 -8.83
N GLY A 88 -31.03 37.40 -7.93
CA GLY A 88 -32.39 36.88 -7.94
C GLY A 88 -33.36 37.98 -7.53
N VAL A 89 -34.13 38.50 -8.50
CA VAL A 89 -35.39 39.22 -8.23
C VAL A 89 -36.53 38.22 -8.36
N ALA A 90 -37.36 38.22 -7.32
CA ALA A 90 -38.51 37.37 -7.07
C ALA A 90 -39.50 37.28 -8.23
N SER A 91 -40.02 36.07 -8.41
CA SER A 91 -41.31 35.79 -9.03
C SER A 91 -42.43 36.61 -8.38
N ASN A 92 -43.26 37.28 -9.17
CA ASN A 92 -44.60 37.65 -8.73
C ASN A 92 -45.62 37.22 -9.77
N GLY A 93 -46.70 36.61 -9.29
CA GLY A 93 -47.65 35.80 -10.03
C GLY A 93 -48.51 36.56 -11.05
N GLY A 94 -48.81 35.88 -12.16
CA GLY A 94 -49.91 36.20 -13.05
C GLY A 94 -50.95 35.08 -12.96
N ALA A 95 -52.03 35.34 -12.22
CA ALA A 95 -53.27 34.59 -12.35
C ALA A 95 -53.97 35.01 -13.65
N ALA A 96 -54.44 34.02 -14.42
CA ALA A 96 -55.44 34.16 -15.47
C ALA A 96 -56.70 33.43 -15.02
#